data_AF-A0A7C3CG19-F1
#
_entry.id   AF-A0A7C3CG19-F1
#
_cell.length_a   1.000
_cell.length_b   1.000
_cell.length_c   1.000
_cell.angle_alpha   90.00
_cell.angle_beta   90.00
_cell.angle_gamma   90.00
#
_symmetry.space_group_name_H-M   'P 1'
#
loop_
_entity.id
_entity.type
_entity.pdbx_description
1 polymer ?
#
loop_
_entity_poly.entity_id
_entity_poly.type
_entity_poly.pdbx_seq_one_letter_code
_entity_poly.pdbx_strand_id
1 'polypeptide(L)'
;MSGEERRLMRNLNWWMIAWAALHTVALVLLKRHSHVLGAAAYAVAVVPVLAGCMAVWTYGRFLRVADELHRKIQYEGMAMGFAAGIVFAFTYPLLERLGAPELGAMAPLPIMIAMWGIGVWTGSRRYS
;
A
#
# COMPACT_ATOMS: atom_id res chain seq x y z
N MET A 1 6.56 16.78 15.49
CA MET A 1 7.02 16.47 14.12
C MET A 1 8.32 17.20 13.79
N SER A 2 9.42 16.46 13.65
CA SER A 2 10.75 17.02 13.39
C SER A 2 10.87 17.56 11.94
N GLY A 3 11.93 18.33 11.65
CA GLY A 3 12.21 18.80 10.28
C GLY A 3 12.51 17.67 9.30
N GLU A 4 13.25 16.65 9.76
CA GLU A 4 13.60 15.47 8.97
C GLU A 4 12.38 14.58 8.68
N GLU A 5 11.53 14.38 9.69
CA GLU A 5 10.29 13.61 9.58
C GLU A 5 9.36 14.20 8.50
N ARG A 6 9.16 15.52 8.51
CA ARG A 6 8.40 16.24 7.45
C ARG A 6 8.96 16.01 6.05
N ARG A 7 10.29 16.03 5.92
CA ARG A 7 10.95 15.81 4.64
C ARG A 7 10.74 14.37 4.15
N LEU A 8 10.88 13.38 5.03
CA LEU A 8 10.67 11.97 4.69
C LEU A 8 9.21 11.68 4.32
N MET A 9 8.25 12.25 5.06
CA MET A 9 6.83 12.13 4.74
C MET A 9 6.50 12.73 3.37
N ARG A 10 7.04 13.91 3.04
CA ARG A 10 6.88 14.51 1.70
C ARG A 10 7.52 13.65 0.62
N ASN A 11 8.73 13.13 0.85
CA ASN A 11 9.40 12.25 -0.10
C ASN A 11 8.62 10.95 -0.31
N LEU A 12 8.05 10.38 0.75
CA LEU A 12 7.18 9.21 0.68
C LEU A 12 5.96 9.51 -0.20
N ASN A 13 5.28 10.64 0.03
CA ASN A 13 4.13 11.03 -0.79
C ASN A 13 4.51 11.13 -2.28
N TRP A 14 5.66 11.72 -2.59
CA TRP A 14 6.17 11.77 -3.96
C TRP A 14 6.47 10.38 -4.55
N TRP A 15 7.09 9.49 -3.77
CA TRP A 15 7.33 8.11 -4.22
C TRP A 15 6.03 7.34 -4.44
N MET A 16 5.02 7.53 -3.60
CA MET A 16 3.70 6.91 -3.75
C MET A 16 2.97 7.42 -5.00
N ILE A 17 3.03 8.73 -5.28
CA ILE A 17 2.47 9.32 -6.49
C ILE A 17 3.21 8.81 -7.74
N ALA A 18 4.54 8.82 -7.71
CA ALA A 18 5.36 8.32 -8.81
C ALA A 18 5.09 6.84 -9.06
N TRP A 19 5.00 6.03 -8.00
CA TRP A 19 4.66 4.62 -8.08
C TRP A 19 3.28 4.40 -8.70
N ALA A 20 2.24 5.09 -8.22
CA ALA A 20 0.89 4.97 -8.76
C ALA A 20 0.81 5.37 -10.24
N ALA A 21 1.50 6.45 -10.62
CA ALA A 21 1.57 6.91 -12.00
C ALA A 21 2.31 5.88 -12.89
N LEU A 22 3.49 5.42 -12.47
CA LEU A 22 4.28 4.42 -13.19
C LEU A 22 3.51 3.10 -13.34
N HIS A 23 2.81 2.68 -12.28
CA HIS A 23 2.02 1.46 -12.31
C HIS A 23 0.84 1.57 -13.27
N THR A 24 0.13 2.71 -13.25
CA THR A 24 -0.98 2.98 -14.18
C THR A 24 -0.50 3.03 -15.64
N VAL A 25 0.61 3.73 -15.90
CA VAL A 25 1.21 3.83 -17.23
C VAL A 25 1.69 2.46 -17.71
N ALA A 26 2.37 1.68 -16.87
CA ALA A 26 2.81 0.33 -17.19
C ALA A 26 1.63 -0.59 -17.51
N LEU A 27 0.55 -0.55 -16.72
CA LEU A 27 -0.66 -1.32 -16.98
C LEU A 27 -1.28 -0.97 -18.34
N VAL A 28 -1.41 0.33 -18.66
CA VAL A 28 -1.98 0.77 -19.94
C VAL A 28 -1.09 0.36 -21.12
N LEU A 29 0.22 0.57 -21.01
CA LEU A 29 1.19 0.20 -22.05
C LEU A 29 1.22 -1.30 -22.31
N LEU A 30 1.31 -2.11 -21.25
CA LEU A 30 1.34 -3.57 -21.36
C LEU A 30 0.01 -4.11 -21.90
N LYS A 31 -1.13 -3.55 -21.48
CA LYS A 31 -2.44 -3.97 -21.97
C LYS A 31 -2.63 -3.66 -23.46
N ARG A 32 -2.09 -2.53 -23.95
CA ARG A 32 -2.26 -2.10 -25.36
C ARG A 32 -1.16 -2.61 -26.31
N HIS A 33 0.06 -2.80 -25.83
CA HIS A 33 1.23 -3.00 -26.68
C HIS A 33 2.12 -4.18 -26.27
N SER A 34 1.65 -5.07 -25.39
CA SER A 34 2.42 -6.26 -24.94
C SER A 34 2.98 -7.09 -26.10
N HIS A 35 2.20 -7.31 -27.16
CA HIS A 35 2.63 -8.07 -28.35
C HIS A 35 3.76 -7.39 -29.15
N VAL A 36 3.88 -6.06 -29.08
CA VAL A 36 4.89 -5.28 -29.82
C VAL A 36 6.17 -5.08 -29.00
N LEU A 37 6.04 -5.03 -27.67
CA LEU A 37 7.15 -4.77 -26.75
C LEU A 37 8.10 -5.96 -26.57
N GLY A 38 7.64 -7.20 -26.76
CA GLY A 38 8.46 -8.40 -26.61
C GLY A 38 9.24 -8.41 -25.29
N ALA A 39 10.58 -8.48 -25.36
CA ALA A 39 11.44 -8.46 -24.17
C ALA A 39 11.42 -7.13 -23.39
N ALA A 40 11.11 -6.00 -24.02
CA ALA A 40 11.01 -4.70 -23.34
C ALA A 40 9.81 -4.61 -22.38
N ALA A 41 8.81 -5.48 -22.54
CA ALA A 41 7.67 -5.56 -21.62
C ALA A 41 8.10 -5.89 -20.18
N TYR A 42 9.13 -6.71 -20.01
CA TYR A 42 9.69 -7.03 -18.70
C TYR A 42 10.31 -5.80 -18.04
N ALA A 43 11.06 -4.99 -18.79
CA ALA A 43 11.62 -3.75 -18.28
C ALA A 43 10.51 -2.79 -17.82
N VAL A 44 9.45 -2.64 -18.62
CA VAL A 44 8.28 -1.81 -18.28
C VAL A 44 7.57 -2.33 -17.01
N ALA A 45 7.48 -3.65 -16.83
CA ALA A 45 6.87 -4.25 -15.64
C ALA A 45 7.72 -4.05 -14.37
N VAL A 46 9.04 -3.99 -14.48
CA VAL A 46 9.97 -3.84 -13.34
C VAL A 46 10.04 -2.40 -12.81
N VAL A 47 9.90 -1.39 -13.68
CA VAL A 47 9.95 0.03 -13.29
C VAL A 47 9.04 0.39 -12.11
N PRO A 48 7.72 0.06 -12.10
CA PRO A 48 6.88 0.34 -10.94
C PRO A 48 7.29 -0.46 -9.71
N VAL A 49 7.88 -1.65 -9.83
CA VAL A 49 8.39 -2.40 -8.66
C VAL A 49 9.50 -1.61 -7.98
N LEU A 50 10.45 -1.05 -8.73
CA LEU A 50 11.54 -0.25 -8.18
C LEU A 50 11.03 1.00 -7.45
N ALA A 51 10.06 1.72 -8.03
CA ALA A 51 9.44 2.88 -7.38
C ALA A 51 8.72 2.47 -6.07
N GLY A 52 8.06 1.30 -6.07
CA GLY A 52 7.44 0.73 -4.88
C GLY A 52 8.46 0.39 -3.80
N CYS A 53 9.59 -0.24 -4.16
CA CYS A 53 10.68 -0.52 -3.23
C CYS A 53 11.26 0.76 -2.61
N MET A 54 11.39 1.83 -3.40
CA MET A 54 11.84 3.14 -2.90
C MET A 54 10.84 3.76 -1.93
N ALA A 55 9.53 3.63 -2.20
CA ALA A 55 8.49 4.08 -1.28
C ALA A 55 8.57 3.31 0.05
N VAL A 56 8.69 1.97 0.01
CA VAL A 56 8.83 1.11 1.20
C VAL A 56 10.08 1.46 1.99
N TRP A 57 11.22 1.65 1.33
CA TRP A 57 12.46 2.04 1.99
C TRP A 57 12.33 3.41 2.68
N THR A 58 11.70 4.37 2.01
CA THR A 58 11.46 5.71 2.56
C THR A 58 10.51 5.66 3.76
N TYR A 59 9.45 4.85 3.69
CA TYR A 59 8.53 4.62 4.80
C TYR A 59 9.24 3.99 6.01
N GLY A 60 10.09 2.99 5.76
CA GLY A 60 10.91 2.39 6.82
C GLY A 60 11.85 3.39 7.50
N ARG A 61 12.42 4.35 6.74
CA ARG A 61 13.19 5.45 7.33
C ARG A 61 12.32 6.42 8.12
N PHE A 62 11.16 6.77 7.59
CA PHE A 62 10.18 7.61 8.28
C PHE A 62 9.82 7.02 9.65
N LEU A 63 9.50 5.73 9.73
CA LEU A 63 9.18 5.06 11.00
C LEU A 63 10.32 5.06 12.04
N ARG A 64 11.59 5.11 11.61
CA ARG A 64 12.74 5.16 12.52
C ARG A 64 12.99 6.54 13.11
N VAL A 65 12.70 7.59 12.33
CA VAL A 65 12.91 9.00 12.70
C VAL A 65 11.67 9.61 13.36
N ALA A 66 10.49 9.01 13.11
CA ALA A 66 9.25 9.36 13.77
C ALA A 66 9.39 9.27 15.30
N ASP A 67 8.74 10.20 15.99
CA ASP A 67 8.64 10.12 17.45
C ASP A 67 7.90 8.84 17.89
N GLU A 68 8.05 8.47 19.16
CA GLU A 68 7.49 7.21 19.67
C GLU A 68 5.96 7.13 19.51
N LEU A 69 5.28 8.27 19.65
CA LEU A 69 3.84 8.35 19.54
C LEU A 69 3.37 8.13 18.10
N HIS A 70 3.98 8.83 17.14
CA HIS A 70 3.67 8.72 15.73
C HIS A 70 3.97 7.30 15.21
N ARG A 71 5.10 6.73 15.64
CA ARG A 71 5.46 5.34 15.34
C ARG A 71 4.44 4.35 15.92
N LYS A 72 3.98 4.56 17.15
CA LYS A 72 2.95 3.73 17.78
C LYS A 72 1.63 3.77 17.02
N ILE A 73 1.15 4.96 16.65
CA ILE A 73 -0.09 5.13 15.88
C ILE A 73 -0.01 4.38 14.55
N GLN A 74 1.13 4.47 13.85
CA GLN A 74 1.35 3.75 12.60
C GLN A 74 1.31 2.23 12.81
N TYR A 75 1.97 1.71 13.85
CA TYR A 75 1.95 0.28 14.16
C TYR A 75 0.57 -0.24 14.55
N GLU A 76 -0.16 0.47 15.40
CA GLU A 76 -1.53 0.11 15.78
C GLU A 76 -2.45 0.08 14.55
N GLY A 77 -2.33 1.08 13.67
CA GLY A 77 -3.05 1.10 12.41
C GLY A 77 -2.70 -0.09 11.52
N MET A 78 -1.41 -0.39 11.32
CA MET A 78 -0.99 -1.53 10.50
C MET A 78 -1.48 -2.86 11.08
N ALA A 79 -1.44 -3.03 12.40
CA ALA A 79 -1.97 -4.21 13.07
C ALA A 79 -3.48 -4.37 12.83
N MET A 80 -4.25 -3.28 12.91
CA MET A 80 -5.68 -3.28 12.63
C MET A 80 -5.98 -3.63 11.17
N GLY A 81 -5.26 -3.01 10.23
CA GLY A 81 -5.36 -3.30 8.81
C GLY A 81 -5.05 -4.77 8.50
N PHE A 82 -3.94 -5.29 9.03
CA PHE A 82 -3.51 -6.66 8.84
C PHE A 82 -4.51 -7.68 9.41
N ALA A 83 -4.98 -7.47 10.64
CA ALA A 83 -5.96 -8.34 11.27
C ALA A 83 -7.26 -8.40 10.46
N ALA A 84 -7.78 -7.25 10.04
CA ALA A 84 -8.98 -7.18 9.21
C ALA A 84 -8.81 -7.86 7.85
N GLY A 85 -7.65 -7.67 7.20
CA GLY A 85 -7.30 -8.33 5.95
C GLY A 85 -7.28 -9.85 6.07
N ILE A 86 -6.67 -10.38 7.13
CA ILE A 86 -6.67 -11.83 7.40
C ILE A 86 -8.09 -12.33 7.61
N VAL A 87 -8.86 -11.71 8.50
CA VAL A 87 -10.24 -12.12 8.77
C VAL A 87 -11.04 -12.15 7.47
N PHE A 88 -10.91 -11.13 6.63
CA PHE A 88 -11.57 -11.09 5.32
C PHE A 88 -11.07 -12.19 4.37
N ALA A 89 -9.76 -12.36 4.23
CA ALA A 89 -9.15 -13.34 3.32
C ALA A 89 -9.53 -14.79 3.66
N PHE A 90 -9.76 -15.11 4.93
CA PHE A 90 -10.20 -16.45 5.34
C PHE A 90 -11.73 -16.61 5.35
N THR A 91 -12.48 -15.55 5.64
CA THR A 91 -13.94 -15.64 5.79
C THR A 91 -14.65 -15.50 4.45
N TYR A 92 -14.21 -14.59 3.57
CA TYR A 92 -14.90 -14.33 2.31
C TYR A 92 -14.97 -15.56 1.38
N PRO A 93 -13.90 -16.36 1.23
CA PRO A 93 -14.00 -17.59 0.44
C PRO A 93 -15.00 -18.62 0.99
N LEU A 94 -15.36 -18.56 2.28
CA LEU A 94 -16.44 -19.39 2.82
C LEU A 94 -17.81 -18.91 2.32
N LEU A 95 -17.99 -17.60 2.15
CA LEU A 95 -19.20 -17.04 1.57
C LEU A 95 -19.32 -17.37 0.07
N GLU A 96 -18.19 -17.41 -0.65
CA GLU A 96 -18.17 -17.86 -2.06
C GLU A 96 -18.71 -19.30 -2.19
N ARG A 97 -18.36 -20.19 -1.25
CA ARG A 97 -18.92 -21.56 -1.20
C ARG A 97 -20.44 -21.60 -0.98
N LEU A 98 -21.03 -20.51 -0.51
CA LEU A 98 -22.47 -20.35 -0.31
C LEU A 98 -23.15 -19.61 -1.47
N GLY A 99 -22.41 -19.30 -2.55
CA GLY A 99 -22.94 -18.62 -3.73
C GLY A 99 -22.69 -17.11 -3.78
N ALA A 100 -21.86 -16.55 -2.89
CA ALA A 100 -21.41 -15.17 -3.04
C ALA A 100 -20.50 -15.00 -4.28
N PRO A 101 -20.40 -13.78 -4.84
CA PRO A 101 -19.54 -13.52 -6.00
C PRO A 101 -18.07 -13.83 -5.72
N GLU A 102 -17.37 -14.42 -6.69
CA GLU A 102 -15.92 -14.63 -6.57
C GLU A 102 -15.17 -13.30 -6.56
N LEU A 103 -14.40 -13.08 -5.51
CA LEU A 103 -13.48 -11.96 -5.42
C LEU A 103 -12.06 -12.40 -5.78
N GLY A 104 -11.39 -11.60 -6.60
CA GLY A 104 -9.99 -11.87 -6.95
C GLY A 104 -9.07 -11.86 -5.73
N ALA A 105 -7.90 -12.51 -5.85
CA ALA A 105 -6.92 -12.65 -4.76
C ALA A 105 -6.45 -11.32 -4.12
N MET A 106 -6.68 -10.18 -4.79
CA MET A 106 -6.34 -8.84 -4.31
C MET A 106 -7.45 -8.18 -3.47
N ALA A 107 -8.61 -8.81 -3.30
CA ALA A 107 -9.74 -8.26 -2.56
C ALA A 107 -9.50 -7.96 -1.06
N PRO A 108 -8.60 -8.66 -0.33
CA PRO A 108 -8.27 -8.29 1.04
C PRO A 108 -7.54 -6.95 1.16
N LEU A 109 -6.79 -6.53 0.14
CA LEU A 109 -5.97 -5.30 0.19
C LEU A 109 -6.77 -4.01 0.46
N PRO A 110 -7.87 -3.70 -0.25
CA PRO A 110 -8.66 -2.51 0.06
C PRO A 110 -9.21 -2.52 1.49
N ILE A 111 -9.58 -3.68 2.03
CA ILE A 111 -10.02 -3.82 3.43
C ILE A 111 -8.88 -3.50 4.39
N MET A 112 -7.68 -4.03 4.12
CA MET A 112 -6.49 -3.72 4.91
C MET A 112 -6.17 -2.22 4.91
N ILE A 113 -6.19 -1.58 3.74
CA ILE A 113 -5.88 -0.14 3.60
C ILE A 113 -6.93 0.70 4.33
N ALA A 114 -8.21 0.38 4.19
CA ALA A 114 -9.29 1.10 4.86
C ALA A 114 -9.16 0.99 6.39
N MET A 115 -8.92 -0.21 6.91
CA MET A 115 -8.78 -0.43 8.35
C MET A 115 -7.48 0.14 8.90
N TRP A 116 -6.39 0.15 8.12
CA TRP A 116 -5.17 0.85 8.48
C TRP A 116 -5.42 2.36 8.62
N GLY A 117 -6.09 2.98 7.65
CA GLY A 117 -6.45 4.40 7.70
C GLY A 117 -7.33 4.75 8.91
N ILE A 118 -8.32 3.91 9.23
CA ILE A 118 -9.15 4.06 10.43
C ILE A 118 -8.31 3.95 11.70
N GLY A 119 -7.42 2.96 11.79
CA GLY A 119 -6.53 2.79 12.94
C GLY A 119 -5.62 4.00 13.16
N VAL A 120 -5.03 4.54 12.09
CA VAL A 120 -4.22 5.77 12.17
C VAL A 120 -5.06 6.97 12.60
N TRP A 121 -6.27 7.12 12.06
CA TRP A 121 -7.16 8.26 12.38
C TRP A 121 -7.69 8.21 13.82
N THR A 122 -8.06 7.03 14.31
CA THR A 122 -8.49 6.85 15.71
C THR A 122 -7.32 7.08 16.68
N GLY A 123 -6.13 6.55 16.37
CA GLY A 123 -4.91 6.79 17.14
C GLY A 123 -4.53 8.25 17.19
N SER A 124 -4.57 8.97 16.06
CA SER A 124 -4.25 10.40 16.02
C SER A 124 -5.23 11.25 16.83
N ARG A 125 -6.51 10.88 16.89
CA ARG A 125 -7.51 11.57 17.74
C ARG A 125 -7.38 11.26 19.22
N ARG A 126 -6.92 10.06 19.59
CA ARG A 126 -6.80 9.65 20.99
C ARG A 126 -5.60 10.30 21.70
N TYR A 127 -4.59 10.67 20.92
CA TYR A 127 -3.32 11.18 21.43
C TYR A 127 -3.06 12.66 21.08
N SER A 128 -4.09 13.37 20.60
CA SER A 128 -4.06 14.81 20.36
C SER A 128 -4.55 15.58 21.58
#